data_AF-A0AAC9HLD4-F1
#
_entry.id   AF-A0AAC9HLD4-F1
#
_cell.length_a   1.000
_cell.length_b   1.000
_cell.length_c   1.000
_cell.angle_alpha   90.00
_cell.angle_beta   90.00
_cell.angle_gamma   90.00
#
_symmetry.space_group_name_H-M   'P 1'
#
loop_
_entity.id
_entity.type
_entity.pdbx_description
1 polymer ?
#
loop_
_entity_poly.entity_id
_entity_poly.type
_entity_poly.pdbx_seq_one_letter_code
_entity_poly.pdbx_strand_id
1 'polypeptide(L)'
;MFVTSGGHGVLVEGVRPGADPIRAAITPTDAVDVLDALWTGRAIDLPAIDGTSGIRRLQFRPRPEGVEVSIRSRTSTLGRWLVHSDRIPELGDALRRALTCAESGKPVAGTDVGDGRDDAENDPGRPASLFTSGIHR
;
A
#
# COMPACT_ATOMS: atom_id res chain seq x y z
N MET A 1 5.81 9.01 -4.47
CA MET A 1 4.87 8.77 -3.35
C MET A 1 4.18 7.45 -3.63
N PHE A 2 3.99 6.60 -2.61
CA PHE A 2 3.48 5.25 -2.76
C PHE A 2 2.27 5.02 -1.84
N VAL A 3 1.30 4.23 -2.30
CA VAL A 3 0.14 3.82 -1.52
C VAL A 3 -0.01 2.31 -1.65
N THR A 4 -0.06 1.62 -0.51
CA THR A 4 -0.16 0.15 -0.43
C THR A 4 -1.10 -0.24 0.72
N SER A 5 -1.49 -1.52 0.86
CA SER A 5 -2.13 -1.97 2.10
C SER A 5 -1.08 -2.30 3.17
N GLY A 6 -1.45 -2.19 4.44
CA GLY A 6 -0.65 -2.66 5.58
C GLY A 6 -1.54 -3.39 6.60
N GLY A 7 -0.94 -3.93 7.66
CA GLY A 7 -1.66 -4.73 8.67
C GLY A 7 -2.80 -4.02 9.41
N HIS A 8 -2.95 -2.70 9.23
CA HIS A 8 -3.96 -1.86 9.90
C HIS A 8 -4.82 -1.02 8.93
N GLY A 9 -4.72 -1.23 7.61
CA GLY A 9 -5.48 -0.45 6.62
C GLY A 9 -4.66 -0.05 5.41
N VAL A 10 -4.77 1.21 4.99
CA VAL A 10 -4.04 1.75 3.84
C VAL A 10 -2.79 2.48 4.30
N LEU A 11 -1.62 2.06 3.82
CA LEU A 11 -0.33 2.67 4.06
C LEU A 11 0.00 3.70 2.97
N VAL A 12 0.33 4.91 3.40
CA VAL A 12 0.81 6.00 2.56
C VAL A 12 2.29 6.24 2.90
N GLU A 13 3.14 6.12 1.89
CA GLU A 13 4.59 6.32 2.03
C GLU A 13 5.08 7.46 1.13
N GLY A 14 5.70 8.45 1.76
CA GLY A 14 6.38 9.54 1.11
C GLY A 14 7.90 9.37 1.18
N VAL A 15 8.55 9.29 0.03
CA VAL A 15 10.02 9.15 -0.09
C VAL A 15 10.64 10.50 -0.43
N ARG A 16 11.79 10.80 0.17
CA ARG A 16 12.65 11.94 -0.20
C ARG A 16 14.03 11.39 -0.58
N PRO A 17 14.70 11.94 -1.62
CA PRO A 17 16.04 11.50 -1.97
C PRO A 17 17.01 11.61 -0.77
N GLY A 18 17.69 10.50 -0.45
CA GLY A 18 18.69 10.47 0.63
C GLY A 18 18.14 10.48 2.06
N ALA A 19 16.84 10.25 2.26
CA ALA A 19 16.23 10.18 3.59
C ALA A 19 15.31 8.97 3.74
N ASP A 20 15.13 8.52 4.99
CA ASP A 20 14.22 7.42 5.29
C ASP A 20 12.78 7.73 4.85
N PRO A 21 12.06 6.74 4.30
CA PRO A 21 10.66 6.90 3.92
C PRO A 21 9.79 7.29 5.11
N ILE A 22 8.87 8.23 4.90
CA ILE A 22 7.90 8.65 5.89
C ILE A 22 6.58 7.94 5.63
N ARG A 23 6.14 7.17 6.62
CA ARG A 23 4.95 6.32 6.53
C ARG A 23 3.78 6.86 7.35
N ALA A 24 2.57 6.67 6.86
CA ALA A 24 1.34 6.98 7.57
C ALA A 24 0.27 5.98 7.12
N ALA A 25 -0.28 5.21 8.05
CA ALA A 25 -1.41 4.33 7.79
C ALA A 25 -2.72 4.99 8.25
N ILE A 26 -3.74 4.86 7.42
CA ILE A 26 -5.11 5.32 7.68
C ILE A 26 -6.08 4.13 7.63
N THR A 27 -7.24 4.28 8.25
CA THR A 27 -8.26 3.23 8.23
C THR A 27 -8.86 3.07 6.82
N PRO A 28 -9.47 1.92 6.50
CA PRO A 28 -10.24 1.75 5.26
C PRO A 28 -11.30 2.84 5.05
N THR A 29 -12.02 3.22 6.11
CA THR A 29 -13.04 4.29 6.07
C THR A 29 -12.42 5.63 5.70
N ASP A 30 -11.32 6.01 6.37
CA ASP A 30 -10.59 7.24 6.05
C ASP A 30 -10.08 7.23 4.59
N ALA A 31 -9.68 6.07 4.06
CA ALA A 31 -9.23 5.94 2.67
C ALA A 31 -10.36 6.16 1.66
N VAL A 32 -11.60 5.76 1.98
CA VAL A 32 -12.80 6.10 1.19
C VAL A 32 -13.01 7.61 1.19
N ASP A 33 -12.88 8.26 2.34
CA ASP A 33 -13.02 9.72 2.45
C ASP A 33 -11.92 10.47 1.67
N VAL A 34 -10.69 9.94 1.62
CA VAL A 34 -9.63 10.47 0.76
C VAL A 34 -9.99 10.35 -0.71
N LEU A 35 -10.51 9.19 -1.15
CA LEU A 35 -10.96 9.01 -2.53
C LEU A 35 -12.07 10.00 -2.88
N ASP A 36 -13.07 10.20 -2.01
CA ASP A 36 -14.10 11.21 -2.26
C ASP A 36 -13.52 12.64 -2.31
N ALA A 37 -12.65 13.00 -1.37
CA ALA A 37 -12.02 14.31 -1.31
C ALA A 37 -11.17 14.62 -2.56
N LEU A 38 -10.42 13.63 -3.06
CA LEU A 38 -9.62 13.77 -4.28
C LEU A 38 -10.48 14.06 -5.51
N TRP A 39 -11.64 13.40 -5.65
CA TRP A 39 -12.52 13.56 -6.82
C TRP A 39 -13.39 14.81 -6.71
N THR A 40 -13.73 15.22 -5.49
CA THR A 40 -14.48 16.45 -5.24
C THR A 40 -13.59 17.69 -5.13
N GLY A 41 -12.27 17.53 -5.22
CA GLY A 41 -11.31 18.63 -5.09
C GLY A 41 -11.37 19.31 -3.72
N ARG A 42 -11.63 18.53 -2.66
CA ARG A 42 -11.71 19.02 -1.28
C ARG A 42 -10.42 18.75 -0.51
N ALA A 43 -10.10 19.65 0.41
CA ALA A 43 -9.04 19.39 1.38
C ALA A 43 -9.57 18.45 2.47
N ILE A 44 -8.73 17.51 2.91
CA ILE A 44 -9.05 16.58 3.98
C ILE A 44 -7.82 16.38 4.88
N ASP A 45 -8.06 16.25 6.19
CA ASP A 45 -7.03 16.10 7.22
C ASP A 45 -7.46 15.02 8.22
N LEU A 46 -6.75 13.90 8.23
CA LEU A 46 -7.16 12.66 8.89
C LEU A 46 -6.14 12.22 9.93
N PRO A 47 -6.58 11.55 11.01
CA PRO A 47 -5.66 10.83 11.88
C PRO A 47 -4.95 9.73 11.09
N ALA A 48 -3.67 9.52 11.39
CA ALA A 48 -2.88 8.43 10.83
C ALA A 48 -1.98 7.83 11.90
N ILE A 49 -1.46 6.63 11.67
CA ILE A 49 -0.51 5.95 12.56
C ILE A 49 0.76 5.58 11.79
N ASP A 50 1.90 5.50 12.46
CA ASP A 50 3.16 5.12 11.82
C ASP A 50 3.63 3.70 12.11
N GLY A 51 2.81 2.94 12.84
CA GLY A 51 3.11 1.58 13.27
C GLY A 51 4.12 1.47 14.41
N THR A 52 4.64 2.58 14.98
CA THR A 52 5.71 2.52 16.01
C THR A 52 5.60 3.56 17.12
N SER A 53 5.40 4.85 16.81
CA SER A 53 5.70 5.97 17.72
C SER A 53 4.55 6.94 18.03
N GLY A 54 3.40 6.84 17.34
CA GLY A 54 2.18 7.54 17.77
C GLY A 54 1.34 8.16 16.66
N ILE A 55 0.39 9.01 17.10
CA ILE A 55 -0.62 9.67 16.27
C ILE A 55 0.05 10.64 15.30
N ARG A 56 -0.08 10.38 14.00
CA ARG A 56 0.24 11.28 12.90
C ARG A 56 -1.04 11.89 12.36
N ARG A 57 -0.88 12.88 11.47
CA ARG A 57 -1.96 13.39 10.64
C ARG A 57 -1.55 13.35 9.18
N LEU A 58 -2.46 12.88 8.34
CA LEU A 58 -2.31 12.85 6.89
C LEU A 58 -3.24 13.91 6.30
N GLN A 59 -2.66 14.83 5.53
CA GLN A 59 -3.41 15.92 4.92
C GLN A 59 -3.27 15.85 3.40
N PHE A 60 -4.40 15.93 2.70
CA PHE A 60 -4.47 16.14 1.26
C PHE A 60 -5.05 17.52 1.02
N ARG A 61 -4.33 18.35 0.27
CA ARG A 61 -4.75 19.72 -0.05
C ARG A 61 -4.69 19.93 -1.57
N PRO A 62 -5.83 20.18 -2.22
CA PRO A 62 -5.88 20.57 -3.63
C PRO A 62 -5.06 21.84 -3.88
N ARG A 63 -4.37 21.86 -5.02
CA ARG A 63 -3.57 22.96 -5.54
C ARG A 63 -3.84 23.10 -7.05
N PRO A 64 -3.59 24.26 -7.66
CA PRO A 64 -3.71 24.41 -9.11
C PRO A 64 -2.89 23.38 -9.89
N GLU A 65 -1.74 22.96 -9.35
CA GLU A 65 -0.80 22.03 -9.99
C GLU A 65 -1.08 20.55 -9.68
N GLY A 66 -2.03 20.25 -8.79
CA GLY A 66 -2.35 18.89 -8.36
C GLY A 66 -2.79 18.80 -6.90
N VAL A 67 -2.30 17.81 -6.15
CA VAL A 67 -2.62 17.63 -4.72
C VAL A 67 -1.35 17.60 -3.89
N GLU A 68 -1.27 18.50 -2.93
CA GLU A 68 -0.23 18.49 -1.91
C GLU A 68 -0.62 17.49 -0.82
N VAL A 69 0.23 16.49 -0.60
CA VAL A 69 0.09 15.52 0.48
C VAL A 69 1.13 15.79 1.55
N SER A 70 0.70 15.94 2.79
CA SER A 70 1.59 16.19 3.92
C SER A 70 1.36 15.16 5.02
N ILE A 71 2.46 14.62 5.56
CA ILE A 71 2.43 13.80 6.78
C ILE A 71 2.99 14.67 7.91
N ARG A 72 2.21 14.78 8.99
CA ARG A 72 2.50 15.67 10.12
C ARG A 72 2.55 14.87 11.41
N SER A 73 3.47 15.23 12.28
CA SER A 73 3.41 14.89 13.70
C SER A 73 2.49 15.89 14.42
N ARG A 74 2.35 15.74 15.74
CA ARG A 74 1.64 16.72 16.56
C ARG A 74 2.28 18.12 16.52
N THR A 75 3.60 18.20 16.33
CA THR A 75 4.37 19.45 16.49
C THR A 75 5.03 19.93 15.20
N SER A 76 5.09 19.12 14.16
CA SER A 76 5.84 19.43 12.94
C SER A 76 5.31 18.73 11.69
N THR A 77 5.63 19.27 10.53
CA THR A 77 5.46 18.56 9.26
C THR A 77 6.65 17.64 9.05
N LEU A 78 6.40 16.33 8.94
CA LEU A 78 7.45 15.33 8.70
C LEU A 78 7.87 15.33 7.24
N GLY A 79 6.90 15.44 6.33
CA GLY A 79 7.14 15.52 4.90
C GLY A 79 5.96 16.07 4.13
N ARG A 80 6.25 16.56 2.92
CA ARG A 80 5.30 17.15 1.99
C ARG A 80 5.70 16.74 0.58
N TRP A 81 4.72 16.32 -0.21
CA TRP A 81 4.88 15.91 -1.60
C TRP A 81 3.77 16.53 -2.44
N LEU A 82 4.09 16.92 -3.67
CA LEU A 82 3.10 17.33 -4.66
C LEU A 82 2.88 16.15 -5.60
N VAL A 83 1.63 15.70 -5.71
CA VAL A 83 1.19 14.79 -6.76
C VAL A 83 0.59 15.64 -7.86
N HIS A 84 1.24 15.66 -9.02
CA HIS A 84 0.79 16.47 -10.16
C HIS A 84 -0.58 16.00 -10.66
N SER A 85 -1.34 16.91 -11.24
CA SER A 85 -2.72 16.68 -11.68
C SER A 85 -2.88 15.51 -12.67
N ASP A 86 -1.90 15.30 -13.53
CA ASP A 86 -1.80 14.18 -14.47
C ASP A 86 -1.61 12.82 -13.78
N ARG A 87 -1.07 12.80 -12.55
CA ARG A 87 -0.83 11.60 -11.74
C ARG A 87 -1.93 11.34 -10.70
N ILE A 88 -2.92 12.22 -10.57
CA ILE A 88 -4.05 12.04 -9.62
C ILE A 88 -4.84 10.75 -9.92
N PRO A 89 -5.18 10.40 -11.18
CA PRO A 89 -5.88 9.15 -11.46
C PRO A 89 -5.12 7.92 -10.95
N GLU A 90 -3.80 7.89 -11.13
CA GLU A 90 -2.97 6.78 -10.70
C GLU A 90 -2.85 6.68 -9.17
N LEU A 91 -2.74 7.82 -8.47
CA LEU A 91 -2.80 7.87 -7.01
C LEU A 91 -4.15 7.29 -6.53
N GLY A 92 -5.22 7.68 -7.22
CA GLY A 92 -6.56 7.19 -7.02
C GLY A 92 -6.68 5.67 -7.15
N ASP A 93 -6.14 5.11 -8.22
CA ASP A 93 -6.16 3.67 -8.48
C ASP A 93 -5.26 2.90 -7.50
N ALA A 94 -4.15 3.47 -7.06
CA ALA A 94 -3.34 2.91 -5.98
C ALA A 94 -4.10 2.86 -4.64
N LEU A 95 -4.82 3.93 -4.29
CA LEU A 95 -5.70 3.99 -3.11
C LEU A 95 -6.80 2.94 -3.17
N ARG A 96 -7.49 2.81 -4.30
CA ARG A 96 -8.54 1.78 -4.49
C ARG A 96 -8.00 0.37 -4.32
N ARG A 97 -6.86 0.06 -4.96
CA ARG A 97 -6.22 -1.26 -4.81
C ARG A 97 -5.83 -1.53 -3.36
N ALA A 98 -5.23 -0.56 -2.69
CA ALA A 98 -4.85 -0.68 -1.28
C ALA A 98 -6.08 -0.92 -0.38
N LEU A 99 -7.18 -0.22 -0.65
CA LEU A 99 -8.45 -0.39 0.08
C LEU A 99 -9.01 -1.80 -0.10
N THR A 100 -9.15 -2.28 -1.34
CA THR A 100 -9.65 -3.62 -1.64
C THR A 100 -8.80 -4.71 -0.98
N CYS A 101 -7.48 -4.54 -0.94
CA CYS A 101 -6.57 -5.48 -0.27
C CYS A 101 -6.72 -5.44 1.26
N ALA A 102 -6.85 -4.24 1.85
CA ALA A 102 -7.07 -4.08 3.28
C ALA A 102 -8.40 -4.69 3.73
N GLU A 103 -9.48 -4.54 2.95
CA GLU A 103 -10.78 -5.17 3.21
C GLU A 103 -10.74 -6.68 3.07
N SER A 104 -9.94 -7.21 2.14
CA SER A 104 -9.80 -8.65 1.90
C SER A 104 -8.88 -9.35 2.90
N GLY A 105 -8.26 -8.62 3.84
CA GLY A 105 -7.26 -9.16 4.78
C GLY A 105 -6.00 -9.73 4.11
N LYS A 106 -5.81 -9.46 2.81
CA LYS A 106 -4.65 -9.96 2.04
C LYS A 106 -3.59 -8.86 1.99
N PRO A 107 -2.39 -9.08 2.54
CA PRO A 107 -1.30 -8.14 2.35
C PRO A 107 -0.91 -8.10 0.86
N VAL A 108 -0.94 -6.91 0.22
CA VAL A 108 -0.28 -6.74 -1.07
C VAL A 108 1.22 -6.80 -0.86
N ALA A 109 1.83 -7.89 -1.32
CA ALA A 109 3.24 -7.91 -1.63
C ALA A 109 3.51 -6.78 -2.64
N GLY A 110 4.40 -5.87 -2.26
CA GLY A 110 4.81 -4.76 -3.10
C GLY A 110 5.28 -5.27 -4.46
N THR A 111 5.10 -4.43 -5.48
CA THR A 111 5.53 -4.66 -6.85
C THR A 111 7.01 -5.05 -6.87
N ASP A 112 7.27 -6.36 -6.92
CA ASP A 112 8.54 -6.93 -7.30
C ASP A 112 8.60 -6.87 -8.84
N VAL A 113 9.31 -5.87 -9.35
CA VAL A 113 9.67 -5.81 -10.76
C VAL A 113 11.01 -6.51 -10.90
N GLY A 114 10.98 -7.72 -11.46
CA GLY A 114 12.13 -8.50 -11.92
C GLY A 114 12.29 -9.79 -11.11
N ASP A 115 12.13 -11.00 -11.66
CA ASP A 115 12.62 -11.47 -12.94
C ASP A 115 11.74 -12.65 -13.40
N GLY A 116 11.17 -12.52 -14.59
CA GLY A 116 10.60 -13.66 -15.29
C GLY A 116 11.74 -14.48 -15.89
N ARG A 117 11.93 -15.69 -15.39
CA ARG A 117 12.44 -16.78 -16.21
C ARG A 117 11.58 -18.01 -16.00
N ASP A 118 10.74 -18.21 -17.02
CA ASP A 118 10.14 -19.48 -17.37
C ASP A 118 11.19 -20.59 -17.34
N ASP A 119 10.89 -21.65 -16.61
CA ASP A 119 11.16 -23.02 -17.05
C ASP A 119 10.08 -23.91 -16.43
N ALA A 120 8.93 -23.88 -17.08
CA ALA A 120 7.99 -24.98 -17.03
C ALA A 120 8.59 -26.14 -17.83
N GLU A 121 9.15 -27.13 -17.16
CA GLU A 121 9.17 -28.49 -17.71
C GLU A 121 8.24 -29.37 -16.88
N ASN A 122 7.13 -29.65 -17.53
CA ASN A 122 6.03 -30.49 -17.14
C ASN A 122 6.40 -31.93 -17.54
N ASP A 123 6.52 -32.86 -16.60
CA ASP A 123 6.41 -34.29 -16.93
C ASP A 123 5.37 -34.98 -16.03
N PRO A 124 4.20 -35.34 -16.57
CA PRO A 124 3.18 -36.11 -15.89
C PRO A 124 3.30 -37.58 -16.29
N GLY A 125 3.92 -38.43 -15.46
CA GLY A 125 4.01 -39.84 -15.85
C GLY A 125 4.60 -40.84 -14.86
N ARG A 126 3.85 -41.24 -13.82
CA ARG A 126 3.56 -42.67 -13.53
C ARG A 126 2.77 -42.90 -12.23
N PRO A 127 1.71 -43.73 -12.25
CA PRO A 127 1.10 -44.28 -11.05
C PRO A 127 1.66 -45.65 -10.64
N ALA A 128 1.57 -45.89 -9.32
CA ALA A 128 1.45 -47.15 -8.59
C ALA A 128 2.57 -48.22 -8.68
N SER A 129 3.13 -48.56 -7.52
CA SER A 129 3.50 -49.94 -7.16
C SER A 129 3.50 -50.10 -5.63
N LEU A 130 2.40 -50.68 -5.13
CA LEU A 130 2.33 -51.46 -3.88
C LEU A 130 3.23 -52.70 -4.03
N PHE A 131 4.09 -53.02 -3.06
CA PHE A 131 4.56 -54.37 -2.65
C PHE A 131 5.59 -54.12 -1.52
N THR A 132 5.34 -54.37 -0.22
CA THR A 132 5.20 -55.64 0.54
C THR A 132 6.43 -55.90 1.42
N SER A 133 6.14 -56.30 2.67
CA SER A 133 6.97 -57.05 3.64
C SER A 133 8.08 -56.35 4.44
N GLY A 134 7.97 -56.48 5.77
CA GLY A 134 9.04 -56.23 6.74
C GLY A 134 8.60 -56.53 8.17
N ILE A 135 8.62 -57.81 8.53
CA ILE A 135 8.25 -58.42 9.82
C ILE A 135 9.33 -58.21 10.91
N HIS A 136 8.86 -58.08 12.17
CA HIS A 136 9.49 -58.30 13.50
C HIS A 136 10.89 -57.76 13.83
N ARG A 137 10.97 -57.03 14.95
CA ARG A 137 11.31 -57.64 16.26
C ARG A 137 10.70 -56.87 17.42
#